data_AF-A0AA90UNR1-F1
#
_entry.id   AF-A0AA90UNR1-F1
#
_cell.length_a   1.000
_cell.length_b   1.000
_cell.length_c   1.000
_cell.angle_alpha   90.00
_cell.angle_beta   90.00
_cell.angle_gamma   90.00
#
_symmetry.space_group_name_H-M   'P 1'
#
loop_
_entity.id
_entity.type
_entity.pdbx_description
1 polymer ?
#
loop_
_entity_poly.entity_id
_entity_poly.type
_entity_poly.pdbx_seq_one_letter_code
_entity_poly.pdbx_strand_id
1 'polypeptide(L)'
;MRNPKNTWNLNLQNVKKMHWLHEQLSKIVQAMDLSDILRAEYVLIVSAFDCYVHDVVLQGMTNMFSGSKPDCRAYNEFCLPMSAVKQLLNSTDPTIRESIYNASVKKLLSKDSYQSPKSVEYAMTLINLKKVWHKVGVKLGMPSQDVTLKLGLIIQRRNKIAHEADIHDLVSMDKTPIDRSDVDDTFAFLDQIVTAIEDIQTT
;
A
#
# COMPACT_ATOMS: atom_id res chain seq x y z
N MET A 1 -12.33 0.47 13.11
CA MET A 1 -11.22 0.56 12.12
C MET A 1 -11.71 0.01 10.78
N ARG A 2 -11.25 0.53 9.64
CA ARG A 2 -11.66 0.00 8.33
C ARG A 2 -10.93 -1.32 8.06
N ASN A 3 -11.60 -2.26 7.40
CA ASN A 3 -11.00 -3.54 7.01
C ASN A 3 -10.04 -3.32 5.82
N PRO A 4 -8.76 -3.74 5.90
CA PRO A 4 -7.76 -3.47 4.87
C PRO A 4 -8.15 -4.02 3.49
N LYS A 5 -8.57 -5.29 3.40
CA LYS A 5 -8.93 -5.92 2.12
C LYS A 5 -10.18 -5.29 1.50
N ASN A 6 -11.17 -4.92 2.30
CA ASN A 6 -12.36 -4.21 1.81
C ASN A 6 -11.99 -2.83 1.26
N THR A 7 -11.12 -2.08 1.96
CA THR A 7 -10.62 -0.79 1.48
C THR A 7 -9.85 -0.93 0.17
N TRP A 8 -8.98 -1.94 0.06
CA TRP A 8 -8.27 -2.27 -1.18
C TRP A 8 -9.25 -2.54 -2.34
N ASN A 9 -10.21 -3.45 -2.14
CA ASN A 9 -11.20 -3.81 -3.15
C ASN A 9 -12.03 -2.61 -3.62
N LEU A 10 -12.42 -1.70 -2.72
CA LEU A 10 -13.16 -0.49 -3.08
C LEU A 10 -12.32 0.46 -3.94
N ASN A 11 -11.03 0.66 -3.60
CA ASN A 11 -10.14 1.49 -4.41
C ASN A 11 -9.89 0.87 -5.79
N LEU A 12 -9.73 -0.45 -5.86
CA LEU A 12 -9.61 -1.16 -7.13
C LEU A 12 -10.86 -1.03 -8.01
N GLN A 13 -12.06 -1.03 -7.43
CA GLN A 13 -13.29 -0.75 -8.18
C GLN A 13 -13.30 0.67 -8.76
N ASN A 14 -12.76 1.66 -8.04
CA ASN A 14 -12.66 3.03 -8.56
C ASN A 14 -11.66 3.11 -9.72
N VAL A 15 -10.51 2.45 -9.63
CA VAL A 15 -9.54 2.35 -10.74
C VAL A 15 -10.17 1.65 -11.94
N LYS A 16 -10.89 0.54 -11.75
CA LYS A 16 -11.61 -0.15 -12.84
C LYS A 16 -12.61 0.75 -13.56
N LYS A 17 -13.28 1.66 -12.85
CA LYS A 17 -14.17 2.65 -13.47
C LYS A 17 -13.41 3.66 -14.32
N MET A 18 -12.25 4.15 -13.87
CA MET A 18 -11.37 4.99 -14.70
C MET A 18 -10.86 4.23 -15.92
N HIS A 19 -10.46 2.99 -15.73
CA HIS A 19 -9.94 2.14 -16.81
C HIS A 19 -11.00 1.88 -17.89
N TRP A 20 -12.24 1.64 -17.46
CA TRP A 20 -13.39 1.57 -18.37
C TRP A 20 -13.68 2.90 -19.07
N LEU A 21 -13.57 4.03 -18.37
CA LEU A 21 -13.76 5.36 -18.95
C LEU A 21 -12.70 5.65 -20.02
N HIS A 22 -11.43 5.34 -19.74
CA HIS A 22 -10.35 5.43 -20.72
C HIS A 22 -10.68 4.63 -21.98
N GLU A 23 -11.20 3.40 -21.84
CA GLU A 23 -11.64 2.60 -22.98
C GLU A 23 -12.71 3.30 -23.81
N GLN A 24 -13.77 3.82 -23.18
CA GLN A 24 -14.86 4.44 -23.92
C GLN A 24 -14.38 5.71 -24.63
N LEU A 25 -13.56 6.53 -23.96
CA LEU A 25 -13.02 7.76 -24.55
C LEU A 25 -12.09 7.44 -25.73
N SER A 26 -11.25 6.41 -25.64
CA SER A 26 -10.34 6.04 -26.74
C SER A 26 -11.06 5.72 -28.05
N LYS A 27 -12.31 5.22 -27.98
CA LYS A 27 -13.16 4.93 -29.14
C LYS A 27 -13.77 6.20 -29.75
N ILE A 28 -13.99 7.24 -28.94
CA ILE A 28 -14.67 8.49 -29.34
C ILE A 28 -13.68 9.54 -29.83
N VAL A 29 -12.54 9.70 -29.16
CA VAL A 29 -11.57 10.78 -29.40
C VAL A 29 -10.19 10.23 -29.80
N GLN A 30 -10.12 9.62 -31.00
CA GLN A 30 -8.90 8.96 -31.51
C GLN A 30 -7.69 9.90 -31.70
N ALA A 31 -7.93 11.20 -31.85
CA ALA A 31 -6.87 12.20 -32.04
C ALA A 31 -6.30 12.77 -30.72
N MET A 32 -6.87 12.41 -29.57
CA MET A 32 -6.44 12.92 -28.27
C MET A 32 -5.58 11.87 -27.55
N ASP A 33 -4.43 12.28 -27.02
CA ASP A 33 -3.64 11.43 -26.15
C ASP A 33 -4.34 11.27 -24.79
N LEU A 34 -4.73 10.04 -24.47
CA LEU A 34 -5.40 9.68 -23.22
C LEU A 34 -4.46 8.99 -22.21
N SER A 35 -3.16 8.92 -22.52
CA SER A 35 -2.16 8.24 -21.69
C SER A 35 -2.08 8.78 -20.26
N ASP A 36 -2.42 10.05 -20.04
CA ASP A 36 -2.43 10.64 -18.70
C ASP A 36 -3.55 10.07 -17.80
N ILE A 37 -4.63 9.53 -18.38
CA ILE A 37 -5.63 8.76 -17.60
C ILE A 37 -4.99 7.48 -17.06
N LEU A 38 -4.23 6.76 -17.90
CA LEU A 38 -3.52 5.55 -17.51
C LEU A 38 -2.42 5.85 -16.47
N ARG A 39 -1.71 6.97 -16.59
CA ARG A 39 -0.74 7.42 -15.58
C ARG A 39 -1.41 7.72 -14.24
N ALA A 40 -2.57 8.35 -14.26
CA ALA A 40 -3.36 8.59 -13.05
C ALA A 40 -3.83 7.28 -12.41
N GLU A 41 -4.32 6.32 -13.21
CA GLU A 41 -4.68 4.97 -12.74
C GLU A 41 -3.48 4.29 -12.06
N TYR A 42 -2.30 4.35 -12.69
CA TYR A 42 -1.07 3.78 -12.15
C TYR A 42 -0.74 4.31 -10.74
N VAL A 43 -0.81 5.63 -10.56
CA VAL A 43 -0.60 6.29 -9.26
C VAL A 43 -1.66 5.87 -8.24
N LEU A 44 -2.93 5.77 -8.66
CA LEU A 44 -4.04 5.38 -7.79
C LEU A 44 -3.93 3.93 -7.30
N ILE A 45 -3.49 2.98 -8.14
CA ILE A 45 -3.28 1.58 -7.72
C ILE A 45 -2.19 1.51 -6.66
N VAL A 46 -1.06 2.19 -6.86
CA VAL A 46 0.03 2.21 -5.87
C VAL A 46 -0.39 2.92 -4.59
N SER A 47 -1.19 3.99 -4.68
CA SER A 47 -1.76 4.66 -3.51
C SER A 47 -2.72 3.74 -2.73
N ALA A 48 -3.52 2.93 -3.43
CA ALA A 48 -4.37 1.93 -2.80
C ALA A 48 -3.54 0.86 -2.06
N PHE A 49 -2.38 0.49 -2.59
CA PHE A 49 -1.49 -0.50 -1.98
C PHE A 49 -0.84 0.03 -0.70
N ASP A 50 -0.34 1.26 -0.74
CA ASP A 50 0.17 1.98 0.43
C ASP A 50 -0.88 2.07 1.55
N CYS A 51 -2.09 2.48 1.18
CA CYS A 51 -3.25 2.58 2.06
C CYS A 51 -3.60 1.23 2.71
N TYR A 52 -3.55 0.14 1.95
CA TYR A 52 -3.73 -1.22 2.45
C TYR A 52 -2.67 -1.59 3.49
N VAL A 53 -1.38 -1.33 3.20
CA VAL A 53 -0.30 -1.66 4.14
C VAL A 53 -0.43 -0.87 5.44
N HIS A 54 -0.79 0.42 5.37
CA HIS A 54 -1.09 1.22 6.58
C HIS A 54 -2.21 0.60 7.41
N ASP A 55 -3.31 0.19 6.78
CA ASP A 55 -4.44 -0.39 7.48
C ASP A 55 -4.09 -1.74 8.11
N VAL A 56 -3.34 -2.60 7.42
CA VAL A 56 -2.85 -3.89 7.93
C VAL A 56 -1.97 -3.68 9.17
N VAL A 57 -1.02 -2.75 9.09
CA VAL A 57 -0.07 -2.51 10.17
C VAL A 57 -0.79 -1.91 11.38
N LEU A 58 -1.66 -0.92 11.15
CA LEU A 58 -2.47 -0.34 12.23
C LEU A 58 -3.29 -1.44 12.91
N GLN A 59 -3.98 -2.29 12.14
CA GLN A 59 -4.76 -3.39 12.69
C GLN A 59 -3.92 -4.39 13.48
N GLY A 60 -2.76 -4.79 12.98
CA GLY A 60 -1.87 -5.70 13.70
C GLY A 60 -1.34 -5.10 15.00
N MET A 61 -1.00 -3.81 15.02
CA MET A 61 -0.58 -3.10 16.22
C MET A 61 -1.72 -2.94 17.23
N THR A 62 -2.95 -2.67 16.79
CA THR A 62 -4.14 -2.67 17.66
C THR A 62 -4.39 -4.04 18.29
N ASN A 63 -4.18 -5.12 17.54
CA ASN A 63 -4.33 -6.48 18.08
C ASN A 63 -3.29 -6.80 19.15
N MET A 64 -2.06 -6.30 19.03
CA MET A 64 -1.04 -6.41 20.08
C MET A 64 -1.39 -5.54 21.29
N PHE A 65 -1.81 -4.29 21.06
CA PHE A 65 -2.24 -3.38 22.12
C PHE A 65 -3.39 -3.90 22.97
N SER A 66 -4.36 -4.59 22.35
CA SER A 66 -5.49 -5.23 23.04
C SER A 66 -5.14 -6.58 23.70
N GLY A 67 -3.93 -7.09 23.48
CA GLY A 67 -3.50 -8.41 23.96
C GLY A 67 -4.04 -9.60 23.14
N SER A 68 -4.70 -9.34 22.00
CA SER A 68 -5.24 -10.37 21.11
C SER A 68 -4.16 -11.11 20.32
N LYS A 69 -2.99 -10.48 20.12
CA LYS A 69 -1.79 -11.09 19.53
C LYS A 69 -0.57 -10.81 20.43
N PRO A 70 0.43 -11.71 20.48
CA PRO A 70 1.63 -11.46 21.27
C PRO A 70 2.46 -10.32 20.69
N ASP A 71 3.06 -9.55 21.58
CA ASP A 71 3.98 -8.46 21.22
C ASP A 71 5.22 -8.99 20.50
N CYS A 72 5.88 -8.10 19.75
CA CYS A 72 7.17 -8.36 19.14
C CYS A 72 8.17 -7.24 19.47
N ARG A 73 9.45 -7.50 19.19
CA ARG A 73 10.51 -6.52 19.46
C ARG A 73 10.26 -5.17 18.78
N ALA A 74 9.90 -5.18 17.50
CA ALA A 74 9.67 -3.94 16.74
C ALA A 74 8.47 -3.15 17.27
N TYR A 75 7.41 -3.83 17.71
CA TYR A 75 6.27 -3.21 18.39
C TYR A 75 6.68 -2.57 19.73
N ASN A 76 7.48 -3.28 20.54
CA ASN A 76 7.93 -2.77 21.85
C ASN A 76 8.87 -1.57 21.74
N GLU A 77 9.63 -1.47 20.64
CA GLU A 77 10.51 -0.34 20.35
C GLU A 77 9.75 0.85 19.71
N PHE A 78 8.45 0.70 19.38
CA PHE A 78 7.66 1.75 18.76
C PHE A 78 7.27 2.84 19.77
N CYS A 79 7.76 4.06 19.54
CA CYS A 79 7.57 5.18 20.46
C CYS A 79 6.27 5.96 20.21
N LEU A 80 5.47 6.16 21.25
CA LEU A 80 4.32 7.07 21.23
C LEU A 80 4.67 8.46 21.77
N PRO A 81 4.02 9.55 21.27
CA PRO A 81 4.14 10.86 21.88
C PRO A 81 3.67 10.85 23.34
N MET A 82 4.37 11.60 24.21
CA MET A 82 4.00 11.70 25.63
C MET A 82 2.57 12.21 25.86
N SER A 83 2.02 13.01 24.95
CA SER A 83 0.61 13.43 25.00
C SER A 83 -0.35 12.25 24.87
N ALA A 84 -0.05 11.28 24.00
CA ALA A 84 -0.84 10.06 23.86
C ALA A 84 -0.73 9.19 25.12
N VAL A 85 0.48 9.03 25.65
CA VAL A 85 0.72 8.27 26.90
C VAL A 85 -0.08 8.85 28.06
N LYS A 86 -0.09 10.19 28.23
CA LYS A 86 -0.89 10.86 29.27
C LYS A 86 -2.39 10.60 29.10
N GLN A 87 -2.91 10.66 27.87
CA GLN A 87 -4.32 10.37 27.61
C GLN A 87 -4.66 8.90 27.91
N LEU A 88 -3.78 7.96 27.55
CA LEU A 88 -3.95 6.54 27.85
C LEU A 88 -3.96 6.26 29.36
N LEU A 89 -3.06 6.88 30.13
CA LEU A 89 -3.00 6.70 31.59
C LEU A 89 -4.24 7.27 32.30
N ASN A 90 -4.85 8.32 31.75
CA ASN A 90 -6.04 8.96 32.32
C ASN A 90 -7.36 8.27 31.96
N SER A 91 -7.34 7.25 31.09
CA SER A 91 -8.53 6.54 30.65
C SER A 91 -8.50 5.07 31.09
N THR A 92 -9.58 4.62 31.73
CA THR A 92 -9.78 3.22 32.12
C THR A 92 -10.69 2.46 31.15
N ASP A 93 -11.44 3.17 30.31
CA ASP A 93 -12.35 2.57 29.31
C ASP A 93 -11.54 1.95 28.15
N PRO A 94 -11.64 0.63 27.91
CA PRO A 94 -10.87 -0.04 26.86
C PRO A 94 -11.10 0.54 25.45
N THR A 95 -12.32 0.93 25.13
CA THR A 95 -12.70 1.48 23.82
C THR A 95 -12.06 2.85 23.60
N ILE A 96 -12.09 3.71 24.62
CA ILE A 96 -11.46 5.03 24.57
C ILE A 96 -9.94 4.88 24.46
N ARG A 97 -9.34 3.97 25.24
CA ARG A 97 -7.89 3.69 25.17
C ARG A 97 -7.47 3.22 23.78
N GLU A 98 -8.21 2.29 23.18
CA GLU A 98 -7.94 1.82 21.82
C GLU A 98 -8.05 2.95 20.79
N SER A 99 -9.06 3.81 20.91
CA SER A 99 -9.24 4.98 20.03
C SER A 99 -8.05 5.95 20.12
N ILE A 100 -7.60 6.29 21.34
CA ILE A 100 -6.42 7.14 21.58
C ILE A 100 -5.16 6.52 20.97
N TYR A 101 -4.95 5.22 21.22
CA TYR A 101 -3.82 4.47 20.70
C TYR A 101 -3.82 4.48 19.16
N ASN A 102 -4.93 4.07 18.55
CA ASN A 102 -5.08 4.01 17.09
C ASN A 102 -4.88 5.37 16.43
N ALA A 103 -5.42 6.45 17.01
CA ALA A 103 -5.23 7.80 16.50
C ALA A 103 -3.74 8.22 16.53
N SER A 104 -3.02 7.88 17.60
CA SER A 104 -1.59 8.19 17.73
C SER A 104 -0.72 7.36 16.81
N VAL A 105 -0.94 6.04 16.74
CA VAL A 105 -0.22 5.15 15.83
C VAL A 105 -0.45 5.56 14.39
N LYS A 106 -1.71 5.78 13.97
CA LYS A 106 -2.03 6.21 12.61
C LYS A 106 -1.32 7.50 12.23
N LYS A 107 -1.27 8.48 13.13
CA LYS A 107 -0.57 9.77 12.90
C LYS A 107 0.95 9.61 12.77
N LEU A 108 1.54 8.64 13.47
CA LEU A 108 2.96 8.35 13.35
C LEU A 108 3.26 7.64 12.03
N LEU A 109 2.50 6.59 11.72
CA LEU A 109 2.66 5.81 10.50
C LEU A 109 2.45 6.66 9.25
N SER A 110 1.52 7.63 9.26
CA SER A 110 1.22 8.48 8.09
C SER A 110 2.36 9.38 7.60
N LYS A 111 3.50 9.42 8.32
CA LYS A 111 4.69 10.17 7.90
C LYS A 111 5.54 9.38 6.90
N ASP A 112 5.39 8.07 6.89
CA ASP A 112 6.10 7.17 6.00
C ASP A 112 5.18 6.70 4.87
N SER A 113 5.78 6.28 3.76
CA SER A 113 5.07 5.54 2.71
C SER A 113 5.53 4.08 2.70
N TYR A 114 4.58 3.16 2.64
CA TYR A 114 4.82 1.73 2.66
C TYR A 114 4.55 1.11 1.29
N GLN A 115 5.35 1.56 0.32
CA GLN A 115 5.23 1.15 -1.08
C GLN A 115 6.43 0.35 -1.56
N SER A 116 7.64 0.81 -1.23
CA SER A 116 8.87 0.12 -1.64
C SER A 116 8.99 -1.24 -0.95
N PRO A 117 9.68 -2.22 -1.57
CA PRO A 117 9.89 -3.52 -0.94
C PRO A 117 10.47 -3.43 0.48
N LYS A 118 11.43 -2.52 0.68
CA LYS A 118 12.09 -2.31 1.96
C LYS A 118 11.15 -1.68 3.01
N SER A 119 10.37 -0.67 2.63
CA SER A 119 9.48 0.02 3.58
C SER A 119 8.29 -0.86 3.98
N VAL A 120 7.76 -1.65 3.04
CA VAL A 120 6.75 -2.68 3.35
C VAL A 120 7.33 -3.76 4.28
N GLU A 121 8.55 -4.26 4.02
CA GLU A 121 9.18 -5.25 4.91
C GLU A 121 9.33 -4.72 6.33
N TYR A 122 9.83 -3.49 6.49
CA TYR A 122 9.90 -2.82 7.78
C TYR A 122 8.53 -2.73 8.45
N ALA A 123 7.51 -2.26 7.74
CA ALA A 123 6.17 -2.10 8.27
C ALA A 123 5.58 -3.43 8.77
N MET A 124 5.82 -4.53 8.04
CA MET A 124 5.38 -5.87 8.43
C MET A 124 6.09 -6.38 9.69
N THR A 125 7.32 -5.95 9.95
CA THR A 125 8.01 -6.32 11.21
C THR A 125 7.31 -5.77 12.45
N LEU A 126 6.67 -4.60 12.36
CA LEU A 126 5.91 -3.98 13.46
C LEU A 126 4.75 -4.88 13.95
N ILE A 127 4.25 -5.74 13.07
CA ILE A 127 3.16 -6.68 13.37
C ILE A 127 3.65 -8.14 13.46
N ASN A 128 4.95 -8.33 13.73
CA ASN A 128 5.62 -9.63 13.86
C ASN A 128 5.61 -10.48 12.57
N LEU A 129 5.33 -9.89 11.41
CA LEU A 129 5.36 -10.58 10.14
C LEU A 129 6.77 -10.50 9.53
N LYS A 130 7.64 -11.42 9.94
CA LYS A 130 9.02 -11.52 9.44
C LYS A 130 9.09 -12.26 8.10
N LYS A 131 10.11 -11.93 7.29
CA LYS A 131 10.39 -12.54 5.98
C LYS A 131 9.17 -12.48 5.04
N VAL A 132 8.47 -11.35 5.03
CA VAL A 132 7.22 -11.20 4.25
C VAL A 132 7.42 -11.56 2.79
N TRP A 133 8.51 -11.15 2.16
CA TRP A 133 8.79 -11.42 0.75
C TRP A 133 9.04 -12.89 0.44
N HIS A 134 9.64 -13.64 1.37
CA HIS A 134 9.78 -15.08 1.22
C HIS A 134 8.40 -15.75 1.26
N LYS A 135 7.55 -15.39 2.23
CA LYS A 135 6.20 -15.96 2.37
C LYS A 135 5.30 -15.59 1.19
N VAL A 136 5.36 -14.34 0.73
CA VAL A 136 4.65 -13.87 -0.47
C VAL A 136 5.16 -14.60 -1.71
N GLY A 137 6.48 -14.73 -1.88
CA GLY A 137 7.06 -15.48 -2.99
C GLY A 137 6.57 -16.93 -3.07
N VAL A 138 6.51 -17.63 -1.93
CA VAL A 138 5.93 -18.98 -1.85
C VAL A 138 4.46 -19.00 -2.32
N LYS A 139 3.65 -18.02 -1.90
CA LYS A 139 2.24 -17.90 -2.31
C LYS A 139 2.07 -17.58 -3.80
N LEU A 140 2.97 -16.80 -4.38
CA LEU A 140 2.95 -16.40 -5.79
C LEU A 140 3.64 -17.41 -6.71
N GLY A 141 4.31 -18.44 -6.17
CA GLY A 141 5.14 -19.34 -6.97
C GLY A 141 6.35 -18.64 -7.62
N MET A 142 6.85 -17.58 -6.98
CA MET A 142 7.88 -16.68 -7.51
C MET A 142 9.02 -16.51 -6.49
N PRO A 143 10.30 -16.49 -6.91
CA PRO A 143 11.41 -16.14 -6.03
C PRO A 143 11.20 -14.79 -5.36
N SER A 144 11.56 -14.67 -4.08
CA SER A 144 11.35 -13.42 -3.34
C SER A 144 12.09 -12.23 -3.97
N GLN A 145 13.27 -12.46 -4.58
CA GLN A 145 13.97 -11.41 -5.30
C GLN A 145 13.13 -10.86 -6.46
N ASP A 146 12.51 -11.73 -7.26
CA ASP A 146 11.70 -11.33 -8.41
C ASP A 146 10.45 -10.55 -7.98
N VAL A 147 9.80 -10.97 -6.88
CA VAL A 147 8.68 -10.22 -6.29
C VAL A 147 9.13 -8.80 -5.92
N THR A 148 10.24 -8.68 -5.19
CA THR A 148 10.75 -7.37 -4.75
C THR A 148 11.24 -6.52 -5.90
N LEU A 149 11.87 -7.11 -6.93
CA LEU A 149 12.31 -6.42 -8.13
C LEU A 149 11.12 -5.85 -8.90
N LYS A 150 10.10 -6.66 -9.17
CA LYS A 150 8.90 -6.23 -9.89
C LYS A 150 8.16 -5.14 -9.13
N LEU A 151 7.98 -5.28 -7.82
CA LEU A 151 7.42 -4.21 -6.99
C LEU A 151 8.28 -2.93 -7.05
N GLY A 152 9.60 -3.05 -6.96
CA GLY A 152 10.52 -1.93 -7.04
C GLY A 152 10.38 -1.13 -8.34
N LEU A 153 10.27 -1.82 -9.48
CA LEU A 153 10.07 -1.19 -10.79
C LEU A 153 8.73 -0.46 -10.88
N ILE A 154 7.65 -1.02 -10.32
CA ILE A 154 6.34 -0.36 -10.24
C ILE A 154 6.43 0.93 -9.44
N ILE A 155 7.06 0.88 -8.26
CA ILE A 155 7.20 2.07 -7.41
C ILE A 155 8.09 3.14 -8.09
N GLN A 156 9.15 2.72 -8.77
CA GLN A 156 10.00 3.62 -9.53
C GLN A 156 9.21 4.35 -10.63
N ARG A 157 8.40 3.63 -11.41
CA ARG A 157 7.54 4.24 -12.45
C ARG A 157 6.50 5.19 -11.84
N ARG A 158 5.84 4.79 -10.74
CA ARG A 158 4.92 5.67 -10.01
C ARG A 158 5.61 6.96 -9.56
N ASN A 159 6.84 6.89 -9.05
CA ASN A 159 7.58 8.08 -8.60
C ASN A 159 7.91 8.99 -9.78
N LYS A 160 8.30 8.43 -10.92
CA LYS A 160 8.50 9.22 -12.15
C LYS A 160 7.22 9.94 -12.56
N ILE A 161 6.08 9.24 -12.59
CA ILE A 161 4.78 9.84 -12.93
C ILE A 161 4.41 10.97 -11.95
N ALA A 162 4.52 10.71 -10.65
CA ALA A 162 4.04 11.63 -9.62
C ALA A 162 4.96 12.84 -9.36
N HIS A 163 6.27 12.68 -9.56
CA HIS A 163 7.27 13.68 -9.14
C HIS A 163 8.14 14.20 -10.28
N GLU A 164 8.27 13.46 -11.39
CA GLU A 164 9.17 13.79 -12.52
C GLU A 164 8.41 13.96 -13.84
N ALA A 165 7.07 14.13 -13.78
CA ALA A 165 6.17 14.25 -14.93
C ALA A 165 6.25 13.10 -15.95
N ASP A 166 6.79 11.95 -15.53
CA ASP A 166 7.09 10.77 -16.34
C ASP A 166 8.02 11.03 -17.54
N ILE A 167 8.84 12.08 -17.50
CA ILE A 167 9.73 12.45 -18.61
C ILE A 167 10.90 11.46 -18.68
N HIS A 168 11.11 10.84 -19.85
CA HIS A 168 12.19 9.86 -20.06
C HIS A 168 13.32 10.39 -20.97
N ASP A 169 13.02 11.36 -21.83
CA ASP A 169 13.99 12.08 -22.65
C ASP A 169 13.94 13.57 -22.32
N LEU A 170 15.05 14.10 -21.82
CA LEU A 170 15.17 15.49 -21.37
C LEU A 170 15.29 16.49 -22.53
N VAL A 171 15.55 16.01 -23.76
CA VAL A 171 15.68 16.86 -24.95
C VAL A 171 14.33 17.00 -25.65
N SER A 172 13.63 15.89 -25.92
CA SER A 172 12.30 15.91 -26.53
C SER A 172 11.18 16.26 -25.54
N MET A 173 11.44 16.11 -24.24
CA MET A 173 10.44 16.16 -23.16
C MET A 173 9.37 15.07 -23.28
N ASP A 174 9.68 13.99 -24.01
CA ASP A 174 8.76 12.87 -24.18
C ASP A 174 8.56 12.11 -22.87
N LYS A 175 7.30 11.77 -22.59
CA LYS A 175 6.95 10.93 -21.45
C LYS A 175 7.21 9.45 -21.77
N THR A 176 7.48 8.64 -20.74
CA THR A 176 7.55 7.19 -20.87
C THR A 176 6.24 6.67 -21.48
N PRO A 177 6.27 5.90 -22.58
CA PRO A 177 5.05 5.32 -23.14
C PRO A 177 4.29 4.50 -22.10
N ILE A 178 2.96 4.51 -22.16
CA ILE A 178 2.10 3.71 -21.29
C ILE A 178 0.92 3.20 -22.09
N ASP A 179 0.57 1.94 -21.88
CA ASP A 179 -0.64 1.35 -22.44
C ASP A 179 -1.52 0.72 -21.35
N ARG A 180 -2.65 0.15 -21.77
CA ARG A 180 -3.59 -0.46 -20.82
C ARG A 180 -3.01 -1.70 -20.15
N SER A 181 -2.17 -2.46 -20.85
CA SER A 181 -1.57 -3.67 -20.31
C SER A 181 -0.60 -3.36 -19.17
N ASP A 182 0.12 -2.24 -19.23
CA ASP A 182 0.95 -1.75 -18.13
C ASP A 182 0.14 -1.59 -16.82
N VAL A 183 -1.08 -1.04 -16.94
CA VAL A 183 -1.97 -0.79 -15.80
C VAL A 183 -2.59 -2.11 -15.32
N ASP A 184 -3.06 -2.95 -16.23
CA ASP A 184 -3.65 -4.26 -15.92
C ASP A 184 -2.65 -5.19 -15.22
N ASP A 185 -1.40 -5.25 -15.69
CA ASP A 185 -0.33 -6.04 -15.10
C ASP A 185 0.04 -5.54 -13.70
N THR A 186 0.07 -4.21 -13.54
CA THR A 186 0.35 -3.58 -12.24
C THR A 186 -0.77 -3.86 -11.24
N PHE A 187 -2.01 -3.74 -11.69
CA PHE A 187 -3.21 -4.09 -10.91
C PHE A 187 -3.15 -5.56 -10.46
N ALA A 188 -2.96 -6.48 -11.40
CA ALA A 188 -2.99 -7.91 -11.14
C ALA A 188 -1.88 -8.32 -10.16
N PHE A 189 -0.67 -7.79 -10.36
CA PHE A 189 0.46 -8.10 -9.49
C PHE A 189 0.28 -7.56 -8.06
N LEU A 190 -0.18 -6.33 -7.90
CA LEU A 190 -0.42 -5.77 -6.56
C LEU A 190 -1.58 -6.47 -5.85
N ASP A 191 -2.63 -6.90 -6.57
CA ASP A 191 -3.72 -7.68 -5.97
C ASP A 191 -3.26 -9.08 -5.53
N GLN A 192 -2.35 -9.72 -6.27
CA GLN A 192 -1.71 -10.97 -5.83
C GLN A 192 -0.90 -10.78 -4.55
N ILE A 193 -0.11 -9.70 -4.43
CA ILE A 193 0.65 -9.39 -3.21
C ILE A 193 -0.30 -9.17 -2.03
N VAL A 194 -1.34 -8.35 -2.21
CA VAL A 194 -2.34 -8.06 -1.17
C VAL A 194 -3.01 -9.35 -0.70
N THR A 195 -3.47 -10.18 -1.64
CA THR A 195 -4.11 -11.46 -1.33
C THR A 195 -3.17 -12.42 -0.60
N ALA A 196 -1.90 -12.51 -1.03
CA ALA A 196 -0.92 -13.32 -0.34
C ALA A 196 -0.67 -12.85 1.10
N ILE A 197 -0.61 -11.54 1.34
CA ILE A 197 -0.43 -10.98 2.69
C ILE A 197 -1.64 -11.27 3.59
N GLU A 198 -2.87 -11.18 3.08
CA GLU A 198 -4.09 -11.56 3.82
C GLU A 198 -4.07 -13.04 4.23
N ASP A 199 -3.74 -13.93 3.29
CA ASP A 199 -3.61 -15.36 3.53
C ASP A 199 -2.56 -15.68 4.62
N ILE A 200 -1.43 -14.97 4.59
CA ILE A 200 -0.35 -15.19 5.56
C ILE A 200 -0.76 -14.74 6.97
N GLN A 201 -1.62 -13.74 7.09
CA GLN A 201 -2.05 -13.22 8.39
C GLN A 201 -3.16 -14.04 9.05
N THR A 202 -3.86 -14.88 8.27
CA THR A 202 -4.92 -15.78 8.73
C THR A 202 -4.41 -17.18 9.11
N THR A 203 -3.15 -17.49 8.78
CA THR A 203 -2.45 -18.74 9.14
C THR A 203 -1.66 -18.56 10.43
#